data_AF-A0A372IGC0-F1
#
_entry.id   AF-A0A372IGC0-F1
#
_cell.length_a   1.000
_cell.length_b   1.000
_cell.length_c   1.000
_cell.angle_alpha   90.00
_cell.angle_beta   90.00
_cell.angle_gamma   90.00
#
_symmetry.space_group_name_H-M   'P 1'
#
loop_
_entity.id
_entity.type
_entity.pdbx_description
1 polymer ?
#
loop_
_entity_poly.entity_id
_entity_poly.type
_entity_poly.pdbx_seq_one_letter_code
_entity_poly.pdbx_strand_id
1 'polypeptide(L)'
;MTLSLRATTVATLCIGGICLGALAAQADAVATNSPAMPPDAPGAPALSQPAPIQLAQSNVGGGAIPEQELSPFGLPCGLSVSTTALDGARVALDIMDPCQPHSRVVIEHSGLNLTGRTDVMGLLTMDVPAFETPAFFTVRMPDGATDSSLAIVPDLDDFYRVGLQWNEDRALELHALEFGATYGDDGHIWQGSVGSVERAVSGAGGFISIVGADEVDSPMLAQIYTLPRDTLDDAGNVRLTIEAPVTEANCGRDTLARTLELEEDGNVAVIELTFTFPDCDAVGEYLVLQNLLQDLRVAAN
;
A
#
# COMPACT_ATOMS: atom_id res chain seq x y z
N MET A 1 48.83 -39.34 -16.69
CA MET A 1 47.98 -38.99 -17.86
C MET A 1 47.62 -40.28 -18.55
N THR A 2 46.52 -40.91 -18.15
CA THR A 2 45.92 -42.08 -18.81
C THR A 2 44.48 -42.19 -18.29
N LEU A 3 43.53 -41.63 -19.06
CA LEU A 3 42.09 -41.77 -18.83
C LEU A 3 41.71 -43.21 -19.18
N SER A 4 41.15 -43.97 -18.22
CA SER A 4 40.49 -45.24 -18.50
C SER A 4 38.98 -45.01 -18.43
N LEU A 5 38.35 -44.86 -19.60
CA LEU A 5 36.90 -44.90 -19.75
C LEU A 5 36.43 -46.34 -19.51
N ARG A 6 35.57 -46.56 -18.51
CA ARG A 6 34.78 -47.79 -18.41
C ARG A 6 33.35 -47.50 -18.87
N ALA A 7 32.95 -48.19 -19.92
CA ALA A 7 31.63 -48.13 -20.53
C ALA A 7 30.56 -48.64 -19.55
N THR A 8 29.55 -47.82 -19.28
CA THR A 8 28.36 -48.19 -18.52
C THR A 8 27.33 -48.76 -19.49
N THR A 9 27.01 -50.05 -19.36
CA THR A 9 25.96 -50.70 -20.15
C THR A 9 24.59 -50.20 -19.68
N VAL A 10 23.90 -49.43 -20.52
CA VAL A 10 22.50 -49.02 -20.28
C VAL A 10 21.59 -50.04 -20.96
N ALA A 11 20.78 -50.75 -20.19
CA ALA A 11 19.72 -51.60 -20.72
C ALA A 11 18.50 -50.72 -21.01
N THR A 12 18.18 -50.52 -22.29
CA THR A 12 17.03 -49.74 -22.75
C THR A 12 15.92 -50.68 -23.21
N LEU A 13 14.76 -50.63 -22.56
CA LEU A 13 13.55 -51.34 -23.00
C LEU A 13 12.62 -50.32 -23.69
N CYS A 14 12.31 -50.53 -24.97
CA CYS A 14 11.40 -49.67 -25.72
C CYS A 14 10.20 -50.48 -26.20
N ILE A 15 8.99 -50.03 -25.85
CA ILE A 15 7.72 -50.54 -26.38
C ILE A 15 6.92 -49.31 -26.79
N GLY A 16 6.57 -49.20 -28.08
CA GLY A 16 5.66 -48.14 -28.55
C GLY A 16 6.19 -46.71 -28.47
N GLY A 17 7.49 -46.47 -28.68
CA GLY A 17 8.01 -45.13 -28.98
C GLY A 17 8.45 -44.23 -27.81
N ILE A 18 8.44 -44.71 -26.57
CA ILE A 18 8.98 -43.97 -25.41
C ILE A 18 9.95 -44.90 -24.66
N CYS A 19 11.16 -44.42 -24.34
CA CYS A 19 12.15 -45.18 -23.56
C CYS A 19 12.44 -44.42 -22.25
N LEU A 20 12.24 -45.09 -21.09
CA LEU A 20 12.53 -44.59 -19.75
C LEU A 20 13.83 -45.23 -19.24
N GLY A 21 14.80 -44.42 -18.80
CA GLY A 21 16.03 -44.91 -18.15
C GLY A 21 15.95 -44.81 -16.63
N ALA A 22 16.21 -45.91 -15.92
CA ALA A 22 16.37 -45.95 -14.47
C ALA A 22 17.85 -46.12 -14.11
N LEU A 23 18.39 -45.22 -13.27
CA LEU A 23 19.75 -45.31 -12.72
C LEU A 23 19.70 -46.00 -11.36
N ALA A 24 20.34 -47.17 -11.23
CA ALA A 24 20.55 -47.83 -9.95
C ALA A 24 22.03 -47.66 -9.52
N ALA A 25 22.26 -47.03 -8.37
CA ALA A 25 23.58 -46.94 -7.75
C ALA A 25 23.68 -48.01 -6.64
N GLN A 26 24.68 -48.89 -6.73
CA GLN A 26 25.00 -49.87 -5.69
C GLN A 26 26.33 -49.49 -5.03
N ALA A 27 26.36 -49.49 -3.70
CA ALA A 27 27.56 -49.26 -2.90
C ALA A 27 28.12 -50.62 -2.44
N ASP A 28 29.31 -50.97 -2.89
CA ASP A 28 30.01 -52.18 -2.47
C ASP A 28 30.71 -51.96 -1.12
N ALA A 29 30.39 -52.81 -0.14
CA ALA A 29 31.10 -52.91 1.13
C ALA A 29 32.33 -53.82 0.96
N VAL A 30 33.53 -53.27 1.19
CA VAL A 30 34.78 -54.04 1.18
C VAL A 30 35.07 -54.54 2.60
N ALA A 31 34.96 -55.86 2.79
CA ALA A 31 35.39 -56.53 4.01
C ALA A 31 36.92 -56.70 4.02
N THR A 32 37.59 -56.10 5.01
CA THR A 32 39.03 -56.31 5.25
C THR A 32 39.23 -57.42 6.28
N ASN A 33 39.76 -58.57 5.85
CA ASN A 33 40.28 -59.60 6.75
C ASN A 33 41.61 -59.16 7.35
N SER A 34 41.72 -59.09 8.67
CA SER A 34 42.99 -58.89 9.39
C SER A 34 43.67 -60.24 9.70
N PRO A 35 44.99 -60.37 9.50
CA PRO A 35 45.72 -61.55 9.93
C PRO A 35 46.00 -61.53 11.45
N ALA A 36 45.91 -62.68 12.10
CA ALA A 36 46.17 -62.84 13.53
C ALA A 36 47.69 -62.77 13.85
N MET A 37 48.04 -61.98 14.87
CA MET A 37 49.40 -61.88 15.42
C MET A 37 49.63 -62.92 16.55
N PRO A 38 50.88 -63.38 16.75
CA PRO A 38 51.23 -64.38 17.76
C PRO A 38 51.31 -63.81 19.19
N PRO A 39 51.16 -64.66 20.23
CA PRO A 39 51.04 -64.22 21.61
C PRO A 39 52.44 -64.11 22.23
N ASP A 40 52.96 -62.89 22.36
CA ASP A 40 53.83 -62.47 23.47
C ASP A 40 54.31 -61.04 23.19
N ALA A 41 53.52 -60.07 23.65
CA ALA A 41 53.90 -58.67 23.73
C ALA A 41 53.85 -58.21 25.20
N PRO A 42 54.90 -57.57 25.73
CA PRO A 42 54.94 -57.10 27.11
C PRO A 42 53.90 -56.01 27.37
N GLY A 43 53.25 -56.07 28.53
CA GLY A 43 52.09 -55.24 28.90
C GLY A 43 52.38 -53.74 28.90
N ALA A 44 51.47 -52.96 28.33
CA ALA A 44 51.52 -51.50 28.32
C ALA A 44 51.34 -50.93 29.75
N PRO A 45 52.03 -49.83 30.11
CA PRO A 45 51.87 -49.18 31.40
C PRO A 45 50.47 -48.55 31.54
N ALA A 46 49.88 -48.69 32.73
CA ALA A 46 48.56 -48.17 33.02
C ALA A 46 48.57 -46.63 33.08
N LEU A 47 47.79 -46.00 32.20
CA LEU A 47 47.49 -44.57 32.28
C LEU A 47 46.35 -44.35 33.29
N SER A 48 46.57 -43.45 34.26
CA SER A 48 45.53 -43.03 35.22
C SER A 48 44.37 -42.38 34.48
N GLN A 49 43.16 -42.91 34.66
CA GLN A 49 41.96 -42.36 34.04
C GLN A 49 41.60 -40.99 34.65
N PRO A 50 41.32 -39.96 33.83
CA PRO A 50 40.75 -38.72 34.35
C PRO A 50 39.32 -38.97 34.83
N ALA A 51 38.90 -38.23 35.86
CA ALA A 51 37.56 -38.31 36.43
C ALA A 51 36.48 -38.07 35.36
N PRO A 52 35.29 -38.70 35.49
CA PRO A 52 34.21 -38.51 34.52
C PRO A 52 33.79 -37.04 34.48
N ILE A 53 33.84 -36.44 33.30
CA ILE A 53 33.29 -35.11 33.05
C ILE A 53 31.77 -35.25 33.12
N GLN A 54 31.17 -34.62 34.13
CA GLN A 54 29.71 -34.51 34.23
C GLN A 54 29.23 -33.54 33.16
N LEU A 55 28.61 -34.06 32.10
CA LEU A 55 27.95 -33.23 31.10
C LEU A 55 26.78 -32.51 31.78
N ALA A 56 26.84 -31.18 31.85
CA ALA A 56 25.68 -30.38 32.22
C ALA A 56 24.55 -30.71 31.25
N GLN A 57 23.42 -31.19 31.77
CA GLN A 57 22.22 -31.33 30.96
C GLN A 57 21.78 -29.93 30.56
N SER A 58 21.95 -29.60 29.28
CA SER A 58 21.32 -28.44 28.68
C SER A 58 19.80 -28.63 28.82
N ASN A 59 19.19 -27.94 29.76
CA ASN A 59 17.76 -27.65 29.69
C ASN A 59 17.56 -26.72 28.49
N VAL A 60 17.52 -27.31 27.30
CA VAL A 60 16.84 -26.69 26.17
C VAL A 60 15.37 -26.76 26.57
N GLY A 61 14.92 -25.77 27.33
CA GLY A 61 13.50 -25.47 27.39
C GLY A 61 13.07 -25.37 25.94
N GLY A 62 12.20 -26.28 25.51
CA GLY A 62 11.58 -26.21 24.20
C GLY A 62 10.85 -24.89 24.15
N GLY A 63 11.52 -23.86 23.64
CA GLY A 63 10.87 -22.63 23.25
C GLY A 63 9.83 -23.07 22.24
N ALA A 64 8.55 -22.93 22.60
CA ALA A 64 7.48 -23.10 21.65
C ALA A 64 7.84 -22.21 20.45
N ILE A 65 8.01 -22.82 19.28
CA ILE A 65 8.05 -22.06 18.04
C ILE A 65 6.70 -21.35 18.00
N PRO A 66 6.64 -20.02 17.93
CA PRO A 66 5.37 -19.34 17.83
C PRO A 66 4.63 -19.92 16.63
N GLU A 67 3.46 -20.52 16.88
CA GLU A 67 2.58 -20.97 15.81
C GLU A 67 2.19 -19.74 15.01
N GLN A 68 2.71 -19.65 13.78
CA GLN A 68 2.37 -18.59 12.85
C GLN A 68 0.91 -18.78 12.46
N GLU A 69 0.09 -17.77 12.75
CA GLU A 69 -1.30 -17.77 12.29
C GLU A 69 -1.32 -17.73 10.76
N LEU A 70 -2.18 -18.54 10.17
CA LEU A 70 -2.33 -18.67 8.72
C LEU A 70 -3.75 -18.28 8.32
N SER A 71 -3.85 -17.55 7.20
CA SER A 71 -5.11 -17.25 6.53
C SER A 71 -5.81 -18.52 6.03
N PRO A 72 -7.08 -18.43 5.60
CA PRO A 72 -7.79 -19.53 4.93
C PRO A 72 -7.07 -20.08 3.68
N PHE A 73 -6.14 -19.33 3.11
CA PHE A 73 -5.34 -19.71 1.95
C PHE A 73 -3.93 -20.21 2.30
N GLY A 74 -3.60 -20.37 3.59
CA GLY A 74 -2.30 -20.86 4.04
C GLY A 74 -1.16 -19.84 3.97
N LEU A 75 -1.48 -18.56 3.74
CA LEU A 75 -0.51 -17.45 3.83
C LEU A 75 -0.34 -17.00 5.28
N PRO A 76 0.88 -16.64 5.73
CA PRO A 76 1.09 -16.11 7.07
C PRO A 76 0.31 -14.82 7.28
N CYS A 77 -0.39 -14.70 8.41
CA CYS A 77 -1.00 -13.45 8.83
C CYS A 77 0.06 -12.39 9.11
N GLY A 78 -0.33 -11.14 8.94
CA GLY A 78 0.51 -9.99 9.23
C GLY A 78 0.24 -8.85 8.27
N LEU A 79 0.07 -7.66 8.83
CA LEU A 79 -0.02 -6.43 8.08
C LEU A 79 1.34 -6.06 7.49
N SER A 80 1.35 -5.76 6.20
CA SER A 80 2.49 -5.20 5.47
C SER A 80 2.00 -4.04 4.61
N VAL A 81 2.72 -2.92 4.67
CA VAL A 81 2.42 -1.72 3.88
C VAL A 81 3.63 -1.31 3.06
N SER A 82 3.44 -1.13 1.75
CA SER A 82 4.46 -0.58 0.85
C SER A 82 3.92 0.62 0.07
N THR A 83 4.80 1.56 -0.20
CA THR A 83 4.49 2.80 -0.92
C THR A 83 5.45 3.02 -2.07
N THR A 84 4.93 3.41 -3.23
CA THR A 84 5.72 3.74 -4.43
C THR A 84 5.26 5.08 -5.00
N ALA A 85 6.20 5.99 -5.26
CA ALA A 85 5.88 7.25 -5.92
C ALA A 85 5.45 7.04 -7.37
N LEU A 86 4.46 7.83 -7.82
CA LEU A 86 3.87 7.84 -9.15
C LEU A 86 3.84 9.27 -9.71
N ASP A 87 3.72 9.39 -11.03
CA ASP A 87 3.60 10.68 -11.74
C ASP A 87 2.45 11.54 -11.20
N GLY A 88 2.65 12.85 -11.17
CA GLY A 88 1.68 13.81 -10.64
C GLY A 88 1.72 13.89 -9.11
N ALA A 89 2.90 13.65 -8.52
CA ALA A 89 3.11 13.61 -7.08
C ALA A 89 2.08 12.74 -6.34
N ARG A 90 1.82 11.52 -6.84
CA ARG A 90 0.94 10.52 -6.19
C ARG A 90 1.76 9.38 -5.60
N VAL A 91 1.15 8.62 -4.72
CA VAL A 91 1.75 7.42 -4.11
C VAL A 91 0.80 6.25 -4.28
N ALA A 92 1.28 5.17 -4.91
CA ALA A 92 0.64 3.86 -4.85
C ALA A 92 0.87 3.30 -3.45
N LEU A 93 -0.21 3.07 -2.72
CA LEU A 93 -0.23 2.42 -1.41
C LEU A 93 -0.73 0.98 -1.59
N ASP A 94 0.13 0.02 -1.29
CA ASP A 94 -0.19 -1.40 -1.29
C ASP A 94 -0.23 -1.91 0.15
N ILE A 95 -1.38 -2.44 0.55
CA ILE A 95 -1.65 -2.99 1.88
C ILE A 95 -1.97 -4.48 1.73
N MET A 96 -1.30 -5.30 2.53
CA MET A 96 -1.54 -6.74 2.58
C MET A 96 -1.71 -7.20 4.02
N ASP A 97 -2.83 -7.85 4.30
CA ASP A 97 -3.05 -8.64 5.52
C ASP A 97 -3.95 -9.84 5.19
N PRO A 98 -3.38 -11.02 4.88
CA PRO A 98 -4.14 -12.18 4.41
C PRO A 98 -5.21 -12.69 5.37
N CYS A 99 -5.19 -12.28 6.64
CA CYS A 99 -6.12 -12.72 7.67
C CYS A 99 -7.25 -11.72 7.91
N GLN A 100 -7.24 -10.59 7.20
CA GLN A 100 -8.25 -9.55 7.24
C GLN A 100 -8.90 -9.38 5.84
N PRO A 101 -9.63 -10.38 5.30
CA PRO A 101 -10.35 -10.23 4.03
C PRO A 101 -11.57 -9.31 4.20
N HIS A 102 -11.94 -8.57 3.14
CA HIS A 102 -13.11 -7.67 3.14
C HIS A 102 -13.17 -6.70 4.31
N SER A 103 -12.00 -6.33 4.84
CA SER A 103 -11.87 -5.60 6.09
C SER A 103 -11.71 -4.12 5.81
N ARG A 104 -12.35 -3.30 6.66
CA ARG A 104 -12.22 -1.85 6.63
C ARG A 104 -10.82 -1.46 7.11
N VAL A 105 -10.14 -0.64 6.34
CA VAL A 105 -8.80 -0.13 6.67
C VAL A 105 -8.87 1.38 6.87
N VAL A 106 -8.17 1.92 7.85
CA VAL A 106 -7.98 3.37 8.02
C VAL A 106 -6.58 3.74 7.55
N ILE A 107 -6.49 4.76 6.70
CA ILE A 107 -5.23 5.30 6.16
C ILE A 107 -5.12 6.76 6.58
N GLU A 108 -3.99 7.12 7.20
CA GLU A 108 -3.67 8.48 7.62
C GLU A 108 -2.48 9.01 6.81
N HIS A 109 -2.60 10.22 6.27
CA HIS A 109 -1.54 10.90 5.50
C HIS A 109 -1.70 12.42 5.55
N SER A 110 -0.74 13.15 6.13
CA SER A 110 -0.67 14.62 6.13
C SER A 110 -2.02 15.34 6.34
N GLY A 111 -2.75 14.96 7.39
CA GLY A 111 -4.08 15.51 7.72
C GLY A 111 -5.27 14.82 7.04
N LEU A 112 -5.03 14.02 5.99
CA LEU A 112 -6.01 13.10 5.43
C LEU A 112 -6.24 11.91 6.36
N ASN A 113 -7.50 11.47 6.39
CA ASN A 113 -7.91 10.22 6.98
C ASN A 113 -8.94 9.57 6.06
N LEU A 114 -8.55 8.45 5.46
CA LEU A 114 -9.27 7.76 4.40
C LEU A 114 -9.65 6.36 4.85
N THR A 115 -10.75 5.85 4.31
CA THR A 115 -11.11 4.44 4.48
C THR A 115 -10.80 3.63 3.23
N GLY A 116 -10.35 2.39 3.41
CA GLY A 116 -10.25 1.40 2.34
C GLY A 116 -11.00 0.12 2.70
N ARG A 117 -11.11 -0.79 1.74
CA ARG A 117 -11.61 -2.15 1.96
C ARG A 117 -10.66 -3.14 1.31
N THR A 118 -10.11 -4.06 2.08
CA THR A 118 -9.33 -5.17 1.49
C THR A 118 -10.22 -6.08 0.67
N ASP A 119 -9.63 -6.79 -0.28
CA ASP A 119 -10.32 -7.79 -1.09
C ASP A 119 -10.44 -9.14 -0.33
N VAL A 120 -10.84 -10.19 -1.05
CA VAL A 120 -10.99 -11.55 -0.49
C VAL A 120 -9.66 -12.17 -0.04
N MET A 121 -8.53 -11.67 -0.54
CA MET A 121 -7.18 -12.10 -0.18
C MET A 121 -6.54 -11.21 0.89
N GLY A 122 -7.25 -10.19 1.38
CA GLY A 122 -6.69 -9.23 2.35
C GLY A 122 -5.79 -8.17 1.70
N LEU A 123 -5.94 -7.93 0.40
CA LEU A 123 -5.14 -6.95 -0.35
C LEU A 123 -5.93 -5.66 -0.61
N LEU A 124 -5.26 -4.52 -0.58
CA LEU A 124 -5.79 -3.23 -1.01
C LEU A 124 -4.68 -2.45 -1.71
N THR A 125 -4.96 -1.96 -2.92
CA THR A 125 -4.13 -0.98 -3.63
C THR A 125 -4.92 0.31 -3.78
N MET A 126 -4.32 1.44 -3.47
CA MET A 126 -4.94 2.76 -3.61
C MET A 126 -3.89 3.80 -4.03
N ASP A 127 -4.20 4.62 -5.02
CA ASP A 127 -3.37 5.76 -5.39
C ASP A 127 -3.82 6.99 -4.61
N VAL A 128 -2.92 7.58 -3.83
CA VAL A 128 -3.21 8.78 -3.01
C VAL A 128 -2.29 9.92 -3.44
N PRO A 129 -2.84 11.09 -3.84
CA PRO A 129 -2.04 12.30 -4.03
C PRO A 129 -1.33 12.71 -2.73
N ALA A 130 -0.03 12.94 -2.81
CA ALA A 130 0.77 13.30 -1.64
C ALA A 130 0.54 14.76 -1.23
N PHE A 131 0.54 15.05 0.06
CA PHE A 131 0.50 16.41 0.60
C PHE A 131 1.79 16.79 1.33
N GLU A 132 2.72 15.86 1.49
CA GLU A 132 4.03 16.11 2.09
C GLU A 132 5.08 15.21 1.43
N THR A 133 6.36 15.62 1.49
CA THR A 133 7.49 14.80 1.04
C THR A 133 8.62 14.87 2.08
N PRO A 134 9.12 13.74 2.62
CA PRO A 134 8.65 12.36 2.42
C PRO A 134 7.18 12.16 2.81
N ALA A 135 6.42 11.44 1.98
CA ALA A 135 5.01 11.15 2.20
C ALA A 135 4.86 10.00 3.20
N PHE A 136 4.46 10.29 4.44
CA PHE A 136 4.22 9.26 5.45
C PHE A 136 2.79 8.74 5.38
N PHE A 137 2.63 7.42 5.38
CA PHE A 137 1.34 6.74 5.45
C PHE A 137 1.30 5.84 6.67
N THR A 138 0.27 6.01 7.50
CA THR A 138 -0.03 5.09 8.61
C THR A 138 -1.32 4.35 8.32
N VAL A 139 -1.27 3.03 8.41
CA VAL A 139 -2.39 2.14 8.12
C VAL A 139 -2.81 1.43 9.39
N ARG A 140 -4.11 1.37 9.66
CA ARG A 140 -4.69 0.69 10.81
C ARG A 140 -5.80 -0.28 10.39
N MET A 141 -5.68 -1.51 10.85
CA MET A 141 -6.66 -2.59 10.66
C MET A 141 -7.68 -2.65 11.80
N PRO A 142 -8.83 -3.33 11.63
CA PRO A 142 -9.88 -3.42 12.65
C PRO A 142 -9.46 -4.11 13.95
N ASP A 143 -8.50 -5.04 13.88
CA ASP A 143 -7.92 -5.74 15.03
C ASP A 143 -6.89 -4.90 15.81
N GLY A 144 -6.60 -3.68 15.32
CA GLY A 144 -5.62 -2.77 15.89
C GLY A 144 -4.21 -2.92 15.33
N ALA A 145 -3.95 -3.87 14.42
CA ALA A 145 -2.67 -3.96 13.73
C ALA A 145 -2.41 -2.64 12.99
N THR A 146 -1.17 -2.15 13.12
CA THR A 146 -0.76 -0.87 12.55
C THR A 146 0.62 -1.04 11.92
N ASP A 147 0.79 -0.48 10.73
CA ASP A 147 2.07 -0.42 10.02
C ASP A 147 2.19 0.95 9.35
N SER A 148 3.41 1.34 8.98
CA SER A 148 3.67 2.62 8.33
C SER A 148 4.75 2.49 7.28
N SER A 149 4.57 3.21 6.18
CA SER A 149 5.50 3.25 5.06
C SER A 149 5.66 4.69 4.58
N LEU A 150 6.75 4.96 3.86
CA LEU A 150 7.00 6.28 3.30
C LEU A 150 7.47 6.19 1.85
N ALA A 151 7.10 7.19 1.06
CA ALA A 151 7.62 7.40 -0.29
C ALA A 151 8.25 8.79 -0.39
N ILE A 152 9.37 8.88 -1.12
CA ILE A 152 9.95 10.17 -1.50
C ILE A 152 9.25 10.63 -2.77
N VAL A 153 8.61 11.79 -2.73
CA VAL A 153 7.86 12.40 -3.84
C VAL A 153 8.57 13.72 -4.20
N PRO A 154 9.61 13.68 -5.06
CA PRO A 154 10.47 14.82 -5.29
C PRO A 154 9.82 15.95 -6.10
N ASP A 155 8.77 15.64 -6.86
CA ASP A 155 7.99 16.53 -7.71
C ASP A 155 6.80 17.17 -6.98
N LEU A 156 6.63 16.97 -5.66
CA LEU A 156 5.49 17.51 -4.92
C LEU A 156 5.37 19.03 -5.04
N ASP A 157 6.51 19.73 -4.94
CA ASP A 157 6.56 21.19 -4.95
C ASP A 157 6.14 21.78 -6.31
N ASP A 158 6.12 20.98 -7.38
CA ASP A 158 5.71 21.40 -8.72
C ASP A 158 4.17 21.49 -8.87
N PHE A 159 3.40 21.17 -7.83
CA PHE A 159 1.95 21.17 -7.87
C PHE A 159 1.31 22.10 -6.82
N TYR A 160 0.23 22.76 -7.23
CA TYR A 160 -0.82 23.20 -6.31
C TYR A 160 -1.74 22.03 -6.01
N ARG A 161 -2.12 21.89 -4.74
CA ARG A 161 -3.01 20.81 -4.31
C ARG A 161 -4.00 21.29 -3.27
N VAL A 162 -5.27 20.99 -3.54
CA VAL A 162 -6.39 21.30 -2.67
C VAL A 162 -7.23 20.04 -2.47
N GLY A 163 -7.43 19.66 -1.22
CA GLY A 163 -8.23 18.52 -0.80
C GLY A 163 -9.51 18.96 -0.10
N LEU A 164 -10.58 18.22 -0.33
CA LEU A 164 -11.83 18.28 0.42
C LEU A 164 -12.08 16.88 0.96
N GLN A 165 -12.10 16.72 2.28
CA GLN A 165 -12.39 15.44 2.94
C GLN A 165 -13.64 15.54 3.79
N TRP A 166 -14.45 14.48 3.79
CA TRP A 166 -15.60 14.33 4.67
C TRP A 166 -15.75 12.91 5.17
N ASN A 167 -16.61 12.76 6.18
CA ASN A 167 -17.00 11.47 6.71
C ASN A 167 -18.42 11.16 6.28
N GLU A 168 -18.73 9.86 6.20
CA GLU A 168 -20.03 9.33 5.78
C GLU A 168 -20.44 9.76 4.36
N ASP A 169 -21.65 9.38 3.97
CA ASP A 169 -22.25 9.88 2.74
C ASP A 169 -22.74 11.32 2.95
N ARG A 170 -21.96 12.26 2.43
CA ARG A 170 -22.28 13.70 2.41
C ARG A 170 -22.31 14.28 1.00
N ALA A 171 -21.95 13.48 0.01
CA ALA A 171 -21.94 13.84 -1.42
C ALA A 171 -21.25 15.19 -1.73
N LEU A 172 -20.24 15.61 -0.97
CA LEU A 172 -19.59 16.90 -1.23
C LEU A 172 -18.80 16.87 -2.54
N GLU A 173 -18.80 17.99 -3.24
CA GLU A 173 -18.17 18.14 -4.55
C GLU A 173 -17.17 19.29 -4.53
N LEU A 174 -15.95 19.01 -4.95
CA LEU A 174 -14.92 20.00 -5.23
C LEU A 174 -14.98 20.33 -6.72
N HIS A 175 -15.12 21.62 -7.03
CA HIS A 175 -15.15 22.13 -8.39
C HIS A 175 -13.97 23.07 -8.61
N ALA A 176 -13.23 22.82 -9.68
CA ALA A 176 -12.18 23.68 -10.18
C ALA A 176 -12.59 24.22 -11.55
N LEU A 177 -12.81 25.53 -11.62
CA LEU A 177 -13.11 26.25 -12.85
C LEU A 177 -11.83 26.89 -13.37
N GLU A 178 -11.19 26.22 -14.32
CA GLU A 178 -9.87 26.56 -14.80
C GLU A 178 -9.92 27.62 -15.90
N PHE A 179 -9.00 28.59 -15.83
CA PHE A 179 -8.69 29.49 -16.95
C PHE A 179 -9.90 30.26 -17.50
N GLY A 180 -10.81 30.65 -16.60
CA GLY A 180 -12.04 31.36 -16.95
C GLY A 180 -13.21 30.49 -17.40
N ALA A 181 -13.10 29.16 -17.27
CA ALA A 181 -14.20 28.23 -17.53
C ALA A 181 -15.43 28.51 -16.66
N THR A 182 -16.59 28.14 -17.20
CA THR A 182 -17.87 28.12 -16.51
C THR A 182 -18.40 26.70 -16.39
N TYR A 183 -19.54 26.52 -15.72
CA TYR A 183 -20.11 25.21 -15.48
C TYR A 183 -20.44 24.49 -16.79
N GLY A 184 -19.86 23.30 -16.93
CA GLY A 184 -20.07 22.42 -18.08
C GLY A 184 -19.10 22.66 -19.23
N ASP A 185 -18.22 23.67 -19.15
CA ASP A 185 -17.12 23.84 -20.09
C ASP A 185 -16.01 22.81 -19.84
N ASP A 186 -15.12 22.60 -20.81
CA ASP A 186 -14.01 21.64 -20.72
C ASP A 186 -13.05 21.92 -19.54
N GLY A 187 -12.93 23.19 -19.11
CA GLY A 187 -12.13 23.59 -17.95
C GLY A 187 -12.85 23.49 -16.61
N HIS A 188 -14.08 22.95 -16.57
CA HIS A 188 -14.78 22.64 -15.33
C HIS A 188 -14.40 21.23 -14.85
N ILE A 189 -13.46 21.16 -13.92
CA ILE A 189 -12.93 19.93 -13.37
C ILE A 189 -13.61 19.63 -12.04
N TRP A 190 -14.30 18.50 -11.98
CA TRP A 190 -15.09 18.05 -10.83
C TRP A 190 -15.32 16.53 -10.94
N GLN A 191 -16.03 15.91 -10.00
CA GLN A 191 -16.25 14.45 -10.06
C GLN A 191 -16.92 13.94 -11.35
N GLY A 192 -17.71 14.78 -12.03
CA GLY A 192 -18.30 14.45 -13.34
C GLY A 192 -17.38 14.68 -14.55
N SER A 193 -16.25 15.34 -14.37
CA SER A 193 -15.23 15.61 -15.40
C SER A 193 -13.86 15.75 -14.72
N VAL A 194 -13.24 14.61 -14.37
CA VAL A 194 -12.11 14.57 -13.44
C VAL A 194 -10.77 15.05 -14.02
N GLY A 195 -10.68 15.34 -15.32
CA GLY A 195 -9.40 15.57 -15.98
C GLY A 195 -8.52 14.30 -16.05
N SER A 196 -7.21 14.45 -16.25
CA SER A 196 -6.29 13.32 -16.24
C SER A 196 -4.88 13.71 -15.81
N VAL A 197 -4.09 12.70 -15.44
CA VAL A 197 -2.69 12.88 -15.05
C VAL A 197 -1.87 13.37 -16.23
N GLU A 198 -2.11 12.85 -17.42
CA GLU A 198 -1.43 13.25 -18.66
C GLU A 198 -1.71 14.72 -18.99
N ARG A 199 -2.92 15.19 -18.71
CA ARG A 199 -3.29 16.60 -18.86
C ARG A 199 -2.48 17.50 -17.91
N ALA A 200 -2.31 17.08 -16.66
CA ALA A 200 -1.45 17.79 -15.71
C ALA A 200 0.02 17.72 -16.12
N VAL A 201 0.57 16.55 -16.43
CA VAL A 201 1.98 16.42 -16.84
C VAL A 201 2.31 17.22 -18.11
N SER A 202 1.34 17.41 -19.01
CA SER A 202 1.50 18.26 -20.20
C SER A 202 1.24 19.75 -19.96
N GLY A 203 0.88 20.15 -18.74
CA GLY A 203 0.58 21.54 -18.37
C GLY A 203 -0.74 22.07 -18.93
N ALA A 204 -1.64 21.21 -19.40
CA ALA A 204 -2.91 21.61 -20.04
C ALA A 204 -4.07 21.85 -19.06
N GLY A 205 -3.84 21.67 -17.76
CA GLY A 205 -4.81 21.84 -16.68
C GLY A 205 -4.65 20.78 -15.59
N GLY A 206 -5.55 20.80 -14.61
CA GLY A 206 -5.52 19.91 -13.46
C GLY A 206 -6.40 18.66 -13.62
N PHE A 207 -6.45 17.90 -12.54
CA PHE A 207 -7.33 16.74 -12.38
C PHE A 207 -7.80 16.59 -10.92
N ILE A 208 -8.88 15.85 -10.72
CA ILE A 208 -9.38 15.43 -9.40
C ILE A 208 -9.15 13.94 -9.20
N SER A 209 -8.58 13.59 -8.05
CA SER A 209 -8.61 12.22 -7.52
C SER A 209 -9.72 12.10 -6.47
N ILE A 210 -10.55 11.06 -6.60
CA ILE A 210 -11.50 10.65 -5.56
C ILE A 210 -10.87 9.47 -4.83
N VAL A 211 -10.64 9.61 -3.54
CA VAL A 211 -9.96 8.61 -2.71
C VAL A 211 -10.80 8.26 -1.49
N GLY A 212 -10.63 7.03 -1.01
CA GLY A 212 -11.47 6.44 0.02
C GLY A 212 -12.53 5.49 -0.55
N ALA A 213 -12.99 4.57 0.28
CA ALA A 213 -14.05 3.61 -0.03
C ALA A 213 -15.37 4.08 0.60
N ASP A 214 -16.42 4.15 -0.19
CA ASP A 214 -17.80 4.44 0.20
C ASP A 214 -18.56 3.21 0.72
N GLU A 215 -18.23 2.02 0.21
CA GLU A 215 -18.85 0.74 0.60
C GLU A 215 -18.29 0.12 1.90
N VAL A 216 -18.08 0.96 2.93
CA VAL A 216 -17.66 0.53 4.28
C VAL A 216 -18.44 1.28 5.34
N ASP A 217 -18.47 0.75 6.57
CA ASP A 217 -19.06 1.46 7.70
C ASP A 217 -18.30 2.75 8.00
N SER A 218 -19.01 3.85 8.23
CA SER A 218 -18.42 5.18 8.53
C SER A 218 -17.29 5.53 7.54
N PRO A 219 -17.60 5.67 6.24
CA PRO A 219 -16.59 5.90 5.22
C PRO A 219 -15.94 7.28 5.41
N MET A 220 -14.71 7.42 4.96
CA MET A 220 -13.96 8.67 5.00
C MET A 220 -13.34 8.86 3.62
N LEU A 221 -13.85 9.86 2.91
CA LEU A 221 -13.56 10.09 1.50
C LEU A 221 -12.94 11.46 1.32
N ALA A 222 -12.16 11.62 0.26
CA ALA A 222 -11.66 12.92 -0.16
C ALA A 222 -11.68 13.08 -1.69
N GLN A 223 -11.92 14.32 -2.11
CA GLN A 223 -11.63 14.80 -3.46
C GLN A 223 -10.39 15.70 -3.41
N ILE A 224 -9.41 15.42 -4.25
CA ILE A 224 -8.14 16.13 -4.27
C ILE A 224 -7.90 16.67 -5.67
N TYR A 225 -7.96 17.98 -5.82
CA TYR A 225 -7.58 18.68 -7.03
C TYR A 225 -6.07 18.92 -7.07
N THR A 226 -5.45 18.56 -8.19
CA THR A 226 -4.02 18.74 -8.46
C THR A 226 -3.84 19.55 -9.74
N LEU A 227 -3.02 20.60 -9.67
CA LEU A 227 -2.68 21.46 -10.80
C LEU A 227 -1.16 21.73 -10.81
N PRO A 228 -0.43 21.49 -11.90
CA PRO A 228 0.97 21.90 -12.00
C PRO A 228 1.11 23.42 -11.87
N ARG A 229 2.11 23.89 -11.13
CA ARG A 229 2.28 25.32 -10.86
C ARG A 229 2.55 26.12 -12.14
N ASP A 230 3.37 25.58 -13.04
CA ASP A 230 3.73 26.18 -14.33
C ASP A 230 2.49 26.45 -15.21
N THR A 231 1.37 25.75 -15.00
CA THR A 231 0.15 25.97 -15.77
C THR A 231 -0.49 27.35 -15.49
N LEU A 232 -0.36 27.88 -14.26
CA LEU A 232 -0.94 29.19 -13.93
C LEU A 232 -0.19 30.35 -14.59
N ASP A 233 1.12 30.19 -14.79
CA ASP A 233 1.97 31.24 -15.37
C ASP A 233 1.55 31.58 -16.82
N ASP A 234 0.96 30.63 -17.54
CA ASP A 234 0.57 30.77 -18.95
C ASP A 234 -0.94 31.01 -19.17
N ALA A 235 -1.81 30.48 -18.30
CA ALA A 235 -3.23 30.29 -18.63
C ALA A 235 -4.25 31.04 -17.76
N GLY A 236 -3.84 31.68 -16.66
CA GLY A 236 -4.74 32.50 -15.82
C GLY A 236 -5.01 31.90 -14.43
N ASN A 237 -6.18 32.16 -13.84
CA ASN A 237 -6.54 31.71 -12.49
C ASN A 237 -7.45 30.47 -12.51
N VAL A 238 -7.46 29.72 -11.41
CA VAL A 238 -8.44 28.65 -11.15
C VAL A 238 -9.33 29.09 -10.00
N ARG A 239 -10.65 29.11 -10.24
CA ARG A 239 -11.63 29.37 -9.19
C ARG A 239 -12.08 28.06 -8.56
N LEU A 240 -11.97 27.98 -7.24
CA LEU A 240 -12.35 26.78 -6.49
C LEU A 240 -13.65 27.02 -5.75
N THR A 241 -14.58 26.07 -5.87
CA THR A 241 -15.85 26.08 -5.14
C THR A 241 -16.15 24.70 -4.58
N ILE A 242 -16.79 24.67 -3.41
CA ILE A 242 -17.31 23.45 -2.82
C ILE A 242 -18.83 23.49 -2.92
N GLU A 243 -19.40 22.43 -3.48
CA GLU A 243 -20.84 22.24 -3.53
C GLU A 243 -21.26 21.06 -2.65
N ALA A 244 -22.44 21.16 -2.07
CA ALA A 244 -23.03 20.14 -1.23
C ALA A 244 -24.47 19.88 -1.69
N PRO A 245 -24.68 18.93 -2.62
CA PRO A 245 -25.99 18.49 -3.04
C PRO A 245 -26.81 17.96 -1.86
N VAL A 246 -28.06 18.39 -1.75
CA VAL A 246 -29.00 17.93 -0.73
C VAL A 246 -29.64 16.63 -1.21
N THR A 247 -29.45 15.56 -0.45
CA THR A 247 -29.97 14.21 -0.71
C THR A 247 -30.83 13.74 0.45
N GLU A 248 -31.62 12.68 0.24
CA GLU A 248 -32.37 12.03 1.32
C GLU A 248 -31.45 11.50 2.43
N ALA A 249 -30.17 11.23 2.13
CA ALA A 249 -29.20 10.69 3.09
C ALA A 249 -28.57 11.77 3.99
N ASN A 250 -28.56 13.03 3.55
CA ASN A 250 -27.86 14.13 4.23
C ASN A 250 -28.77 15.29 4.70
N CYS A 251 -30.01 15.41 4.21
CA CYS A 251 -30.91 16.51 4.56
C CYS A 251 -31.16 16.64 6.08
N GLY A 252 -31.15 17.87 6.59
CA GLY A 252 -31.35 18.22 7.99
C GLY A 252 -30.23 17.74 8.93
N ARG A 253 -29.12 17.23 8.40
CA ARG A 253 -28.01 16.68 9.19
C ARG A 253 -26.85 17.67 9.28
N ASP A 254 -26.23 17.70 10.45
CA ASP A 254 -24.93 18.35 10.62
C ASP A 254 -23.85 17.58 9.86
N THR A 255 -22.95 18.35 9.26
CA THR A 255 -21.85 17.85 8.44
C THR A 255 -20.54 18.42 8.92
N LEU A 256 -19.59 17.51 9.11
CA LEU A 256 -18.19 17.83 9.36
C LEU A 256 -17.40 17.43 8.11
N ALA A 257 -16.67 18.40 7.58
CA ALA A 257 -15.71 18.21 6.52
C ALA A 257 -14.42 18.96 6.88
N ARG A 258 -13.39 18.82 6.07
CA ARG A 258 -12.17 19.62 6.16
C ARG A 258 -11.62 19.92 4.79
N THR A 259 -10.99 21.06 4.64
CA THR A 259 -10.14 21.34 3.48
C THR A 259 -8.68 21.11 3.86
N LEU A 260 -7.89 20.75 2.85
CA LEU A 260 -6.44 20.63 2.95
C LEU A 260 -5.84 21.43 1.81
N GLU A 261 -4.90 22.32 2.08
CA GLU A 261 -4.22 23.12 1.06
C GLU A 261 -2.71 22.95 1.23
N LEU A 262 -2.03 22.53 0.15
CA LEU A 262 -0.57 22.50 0.10
C LEU A 262 -0.05 23.92 -0.13
N GLU A 263 0.61 24.48 0.88
CA GLU A 263 1.19 25.81 0.85
C GLU A 263 2.53 25.82 0.09
N GLU A 264 2.98 27.01 -0.33
CA GLU A 264 4.25 27.17 -1.08
C GLU A 264 5.50 26.82 -0.26
N ASP A 265 5.38 26.84 1.07
CA ASP A 265 6.48 26.48 1.98
C ASP A 265 6.52 24.97 2.29
N GLY A 266 5.64 24.18 1.65
CA GLY A 266 5.54 22.73 1.80
C GLY A 266 4.70 22.28 2.99
N ASN A 267 4.10 23.20 3.76
CA ASN A 267 3.17 22.84 4.83
C ASN A 267 1.77 22.56 4.27
N VAL A 268 0.97 21.82 5.06
CA VAL A 268 -0.43 21.52 4.74
C VAL A 268 -1.33 22.28 5.71
N ALA A 269 -2.06 23.26 5.19
CA ALA A 269 -3.09 23.94 5.95
C ALA A 269 -4.36 23.08 5.98
N VAL A 270 -4.81 22.71 7.19
CA VAL A 270 -6.06 21.95 7.39
C VAL A 270 -7.08 22.84 8.07
N ILE A 271 -8.23 23.02 7.43
CA ILE A 271 -9.32 23.87 7.95
C ILE A 271 -10.57 23.01 8.12
N GLU A 272 -11.09 22.95 9.35
CA GLU A 272 -12.35 22.26 9.63
C GLU A 272 -13.55 23.07 9.13
N LEU A 273 -14.49 22.36 8.50
CA LEU A 273 -15.74 22.90 7.99
C LEU A 273 -16.89 22.25 8.74
N THR A 274 -17.77 23.06 9.34
CA THR A 274 -18.99 22.59 9.98
C THR A 274 -20.18 23.39 9.46
N PHE A 275 -21.20 22.68 8.99
CA PHE A 275 -22.46 23.28 8.53
C PHE A 275 -23.60 22.27 8.63
N THR A 276 -24.83 22.75 8.50
CA THR A 276 -26.03 21.93 8.55
C THR A 276 -26.69 21.94 7.18
N PHE A 277 -27.04 20.76 6.66
CA PHE A 277 -27.84 20.67 5.44
C PHE A 277 -29.25 21.22 5.66
N PRO A 278 -29.86 21.86 4.65
CA PRO A 278 -31.27 22.20 4.65
C PRO A 278 -32.17 21.00 4.91
N ASP A 279 -33.43 21.27 5.28
CA ASP A 279 -34.45 20.25 5.45
C ASP A 279 -34.71 19.46 4.15
N CYS A 280 -35.37 18.32 4.28
CA CYS A 280 -35.56 17.36 3.17
C CYS A 280 -36.54 17.85 2.08
N ASP A 281 -37.13 19.04 2.22
CA ASP A 281 -37.87 19.70 1.16
C ASP A 281 -36.96 20.31 0.08
N ALA A 282 -35.69 20.54 0.40
CA ALA A 282 -34.66 21.03 -0.54
C ALA A 282 -33.89 19.91 -1.26
N VAL A 283 -34.31 18.64 -1.17
CA VAL A 283 -33.65 17.54 -1.87
C VAL A 283 -33.62 17.80 -3.38
N GLY A 284 -32.44 17.68 -3.98
CA GLY A 284 -32.17 18.03 -5.38
C GLY A 284 -31.63 19.45 -5.59
N GLU A 285 -31.64 20.29 -4.55
CA GLU A 285 -30.87 21.53 -4.52
C GLU A 285 -29.43 21.27 -4.06
N TYR A 286 -28.60 22.31 -4.02
CA TYR A 286 -27.23 22.24 -3.51
C TYR A 286 -26.87 23.52 -2.75
N LEU A 287 -26.04 23.37 -1.73
CA LEU A 287 -25.38 24.50 -1.07
C LEU A 287 -24.08 24.81 -1.80
N VAL A 288 -23.82 26.09 -2.05
CA VAL A 288 -22.49 26.56 -2.49
C VAL A 288 -21.76 27.13 -1.29
N LEU A 289 -20.64 26.53 -0.92
CA LEU A 289 -19.81 27.00 0.18
C LEU A 289 -18.73 27.93 -0.37
N GLN A 290 -18.94 29.23 -0.17
CA GLN A 290 -18.07 30.27 -0.73
C GLN A 290 -16.96 30.67 0.24
N ASN A 291 -15.82 31.08 -0.32
CA ASN A 291 -14.67 31.63 0.42
C ASN A 291 -14.03 30.66 1.43
N LEU A 292 -14.14 29.35 1.17
CA LEU A 292 -13.50 28.31 2.00
C LEU A 292 -12.14 27.85 1.47
N LEU A 293 -11.87 28.13 0.19
CA LEU A 293 -10.65 27.77 -0.51
C LEU A 293 -10.06 29.02 -1.14
N GLN A 294 -8.73 29.08 -1.23
CA GLN A 294 -8.07 30.16 -1.94
C GLN A 294 -8.08 29.90 -3.45
N ASP A 295 -8.57 30.86 -4.23
CA ASP A 295 -8.42 30.80 -5.69
C ASP A 295 -6.94 30.79 -6.07
N LEU A 296 -6.56 29.83 -6.92
CA LEU A 296 -5.20 29.71 -7.41
C LEU A 296 -4.93 30.78 -8.46
N ARG A 297 -3.87 31.55 -8.27
CA ARG A 297 -3.48 32.68 -9.12
C ARG A 297 -1.97 32.81 -9.18
N VAL A 298 -1.46 33.42 -10.23
CA VAL A 298 -0.05 33.82 -10.31
C VAL A 298 0.25 34.84 -9.19
N ALA A 299 1.24 34.56 -8.36
CA ALA A 299 1.76 35.53 -7.40
C ALA A 299 2.47 36.66 -8.17
N ALA A 300 1.90 37.86 -8.16
CA ALA A 300 2.54 39.04 -8.73
C ALA A 300 3.62 39.55 -7.76
N ASN A 301 4.89 39.40 -8.14
CA ASN A 301 6.04 40.04 -7.47
C ASN A 301 6.17 41.52 -7.85
#